data_AF-A0A963F442-F1
#
_entry.id   AF-A0A963F442-F1
#
_cell.length_a   1.000
_cell.length_b   1.000
_cell.length_c   1.000
_cell.angle_alpha   90.00
_cell.angle_beta   90.00
_cell.angle_gamma   90.00
#
_symmetry.space_group_name_H-M   'P 1'
#
loop_
_entity.id
_entity.type
_entity.pdbx_description
1 polymer ?
#
loop_
_entity_poly.entity_id
_entity_poly.type
_entity_poly.pdbx_seq_one_letter_code
_entity_poly.pdbx_strand_id
1 'polypeptide(L)'
;MREKAVTLFELPYPTADCDEGPRMDFVPGMLKLSYDYENEEGVSWVTLEFDGAIASQFIPDISVTERMLSAYSRVCECLNSEWIADLTLEAQKHGATFPNDRRHLFVYFDHAGCIEVLASNVKIEE
;
A
#
# COMPACT_ATOMS: atom_id res chain seq x y z
N MET A 1 -15.69 12.54 8.00
CA MET A 1 -16.31 11.40 7.29
C MET A 1 -15.51 10.16 7.67
N ARG A 2 -16.10 8.96 7.78
CA ARG A 2 -15.29 7.77 8.05
C ARG A 2 -14.56 7.34 6.77
N GLU A 3 -13.27 7.06 6.88
CA GLU A 3 -12.50 6.40 5.83
C GLU A 3 -13.16 5.09 5.41
N LYS A 4 -13.17 4.79 4.12
CA LYS A 4 -13.80 3.58 3.56
C LYS A 4 -12.82 2.83 2.67
N ALA A 5 -12.58 1.56 2.94
CA ALA A 5 -11.82 0.68 2.05
C ALA A 5 -12.64 0.21 0.84
N VAL A 6 -12.00 0.15 -0.32
CA VAL A 6 -12.49 -0.56 -1.51
C VAL A 6 -11.40 -1.43 -2.11
N THR A 7 -11.72 -2.66 -2.47
CA THR A 7 -10.79 -3.56 -3.15
C THR A 7 -10.55 -3.09 -4.58
N LEU A 8 -9.29 -3.04 -5.00
CA LEU A 8 -8.92 -2.80 -6.40
C LEU A 8 -8.74 -4.11 -7.14
N PHE A 9 -7.93 -5.00 -6.58
CA PHE A 9 -7.70 -6.34 -7.12
C PHE A 9 -7.19 -7.28 -6.03
N GLU A 10 -7.38 -8.58 -6.28
CA GLU A 10 -6.82 -9.68 -5.50
C GLU A 10 -5.33 -9.83 -5.85
N LEU A 11 -4.54 -10.25 -4.86
CA LEU A 11 -3.15 -10.61 -5.07
C LEU A 11 -3.06 -12.06 -5.58
N PRO A 12 -2.07 -12.37 -6.43
CA PRO A 12 -1.91 -13.72 -6.99
C PRO A 12 -1.57 -14.77 -5.91
N TYR A 13 -0.89 -14.34 -4.85
CA TYR A 13 -0.51 -15.16 -3.72
C TYR A 13 -0.88 -14.47 -2.40
N PRO A 14 -1.39 -15.19 -1.39
CA PRO A 14 -1.76 -14.62 -0.11
C PRO A 14 -0.59 -13.96 0.62
N THR A 15 -0.83 -12.81 1.22
CA THR A 15 0.20 -12.09 2.00
C THR A 15 0.45 -12.70 3.38
N ALA A 16 -0.36 -13.67 3.80
CA ALA A 16 -0.19 -14.41 5.05
C ALA A 16 0.78 -15.59 4.93
N ASP A 17 1.08 -16.02 3.69
CA ASP A 17 2.06 -17.07 3.41
C ASP A 17 3.47 -16.49 3.20
N CYS A 18 3.66 -15.22 3.56
CA CYS A 18 4.92 -14.49 3.43
C CYS A 18 5.81 -14.78 4.65
N ASP A 19 6.98 -15.41 4.43
CA ASP A 19 7.88 -15.82 5.50
C ASP A 19 8.91 -14.74 5.83
N GLU A 20 9.50 -14.10 4.82
CA GLU A 20 10.54 -13.08 5.02
C GLU A 20 9.96 -11.69 5.34
N GLY A 21 8.66 -11.51 5.10
CA GLY A 21 7.96 -10.25 5.27
C GLY A 21 8.13 -9.29 4.07
N PRO A 22 7.35 -8.19 4.05
CA PRO A 22 7.37 -7.25 2.95
C PRO A 22 8.70 -6.47 2.88
N ARG A 23 9.26 -6.38 1.66
CA ARG A 23 10.43 -5.55 1.34
C ARG A 23 9.99 -4.32 0.57
N MET A 24 10.45 -3.15 1.01
CA MET A 24 10.14 -1.87 0.35
C MET A 24 11.40 -1.26 -0.24
N ASP A 25 11.36 -0.92 -1.53
CA ASP A 25 12.35 -0.08 -2.19
C ASP A 25 11.66 1.20 -2.69
N PHE A 26 12.13 2.34 -2.20
CA PHE A 26 11.54 3.65 -2.51
C PHE A 26 12.55 4.51 -3.25
N VAL A 27 12.19 4.87 -4.47
CA VAL A 27 12.90 5.86 -5.28
C VAL A 27 11.94 7.00 -5.65
N PRO A 28 12.43 8.21 -5.97
CA PRO A 28 11.54 9.32 -6.30
C PRO A 28 10.54 8.95 -7.41
N GLY A 29 9.24 9.00 -7.08
CA GLY A 29 8.15 8.70 -8.00
C GLY A 29 7.78 7.22 -8.14
N MET A 30 8.44 6.30 -7.44
CA MET A 30 8.13 4.87 -7.50
C MET A 30 8.40 4.18 -6.16
N LEU A 31 7.44 3.37 -5.72
CA LEU A 31 7.65 2.44 -4.61
C LEU A 31 7.46 1.02 -5.12
N LYS A 32 8.44 0.16 -4.87
CA LYS A 32 8.32 -1.28 -5.07
C LYS A 32 8.12 -1.96 -3.73
N LEU A 33 7.07 -2.76 -3.65
CA LEU A 33 6.75 -3.58 -2.48
C LEU A 33 6.79 -5.04 -2.92
N SER A 34 7.79 -5.77 -2.46
CA SER A 34 7.97 -7.18 -2.80
C SER A 34 7.67 -8.06 -1.59
N TYR A 35 7.07 -9.21 -1.83
CA TYR A 35 6.84 -10.22 -0.80
C TYR A 35 7.06 -11.61 -1.39
N ASP A 36 7.56 -12.52 -0.55
CA ASP A 36 7.86 -13.88 -0.94
C ASP A 36 6.64 -14.80 -0.85
N TYR A 37 6.70 -15.88 -1.63
CA TYR A 37 5.79 -17.02 -1.55
C TYR A 37 6.54 -18.30 -1.94
N GLU A 38 6.07 -19.44 -1.46
CA GLU A 38 6.64 -20.76 -1.80
C GLU A 38 5.90 -21.40 -2.99
N ASN A 39 6.66 -21.94 -3.94
CA ASN A 39 6.14 -22.74 -5.05
C ASN A 39 6.95 -24.04 -5.24
N GLU A 40 6.63 -24.83 -6.28
CA GLU A 40 7.30 -26.11 -6.55
C GLU A 40 8.82 -25.97 -6.83
N GLU A 41 9.28 -24.78 -7.25
CA GLU A 41 10.68 -24.47 -7.55
C GLU A 41 11.43 -23.83 -6.36
N GLY A 42 10.71 -23.48 -5.29
CA GLY A 42 11.24 -22.86 -4.07
C GLY A 42 10.63 -21.48 -3.79
N VAL A 43 11.41 -20.60 -3.17
CA VAL A 43 10.96 -19.24 -2.82
C VAL A 43 10.97 -18.35 -4.05
N SER A 44 9.82 -17.79 -4.39
CA SER A 44 9.62 -16.80 -5.45
C SER A 44 9.05 -15.51 -4.87
N TRP A 45 9.00 -14.43 -5.68
CA TRP A 45 8.63 -13.10 -5.22
C TRP A 45 7.54 -12.50 -6.09
N VAL A 46 6.55 -11.87 -5.45
CA VAL A 46 5.61 -10.94 -6.11
C VAL A 46 6.09 -9.53 -5.84
N THR A 47 6.03 -8.66 -6.84
CA THR A 47 6.33 -7.22 -6.67
C THR A 47 5.15 -6.35 -7.07
N LEU A 48 4.74 -5.48 -6.17
CA LEU A 48 3.79 -4.40 -6.44
C LEU A 48 4.56 -3.14 -6.78
N GLU A 49 4.32 -2.58 -7.96
CA GLU A 49 4.92 -1.31 -8.38
C GLU A 49 3.89 -0.18 -8.28
N PHE A 50 4.15 0.76 -7.38
CA PHE A 50 3.33 1.94 -7.14
C PHE A 50 3.90 3.15 -7.88
N ASP A 51 3.32 3.45 -9.04
CA ASP A 51 3.77 4.56 -9.90
C ASP A 51 3.28 5.92 -9.36
N GLY A 52 4.14 6.93 -9.50
CA GLY A 52 3.89 8.25 -8.95
C GLY A 52 3.89 8.29 -7.42
N ALA A 53 4.52 7.33 -6.74
CA ALA A 53 4.57 7.27 -5.29
C ALA A 53 5.27 8.52 -4.70
N ILE A 54 4.59 9.18 -3.75
CA ILE A 54 5.08 10.40 -3.10
C ILE A 54 5.27 10.24 -1.59
N ALA A 55 4.60 9.25 -0.98
CA ALA A 55 4.71 8.96 0.44
C ALA A 55 4.33 7.51 0.70
N SER A 56 4.88 6.96 1.78
CA SER A 56 4.52 5.65 2.31
C SER A 56 4.60 5.66 3.83
N GLN A 57 3.79 4.84 4.48
CA GLN A 57 3.90 4.58 5.91
C GLN A 57 3.66 3.11 6.21
N PHE A 58 4.34 2.64 7.26
CA PHE A 58 4.16 1.31 7.80
C PHE A 58 3.39 1.40 9.13
N ILE A 59 2.31 0.65 9.22
CA ILE A 59 1.48 0.53 10.43
C ILE A 59 1.72 -0.86 11.00
N PRO A 60 2.34 -0.99 12.19
CA PRO A 60 2.63 -2.30 12.78
C PRO A 60 1.33 -3.05 13.08
N ASP A 61 1.36 -4.38 13.02
CA ASP A 61 0.18 -5.24 13.20
C ASP A 61 -0.67 -4.91 14.43
N ILE A 62 -0.03 -4.61 15.56
CA ILE A 62 -0.71 -4.18 16.81
C ILE A 62 -1.56 -2.90 16.69
N SER A 63 -1.37 -2.12 15.63
CA SER A 63 -2.05 -0.86 15.34
C SER A 63 -2.93 -0.94 14.08
N VAL A 64 -3.05 -2.11 13.48
CA VAL A 64 -3.89 -2.34 12.30
C VAL A 64 -5.37 -2.21 12.69
N THR A 65 -6.11 -1.50 11.84
CA THR A 65 -7.55 -1.27 12.03
C THR A 65 -8.37 -2.28 11.25
N GLU A 66 -9.66 -2.43 11.57
CA GLU A 66 -10.59 -3.28 10.78
C GLU A 66 -10.63 -2.90 9.29
N ARG A 67 -10.44 -1.61 8.97
CA ARG A 67 -10.32 -1.14 7.58
C ARG A 67 -9.16 -1.80 6.87
N MET A 68 -8.00 -1.85 7.53
CA MET A 68 -6.77 -2.39 6.96
C MET A 68 -6.84 -3.91 6.80
N LEU A 69 -7.48 -4.62 7.73
CA LEU A 69 -7.71 -6.07 7.61
C LEU A 69 -8.52 -6.46 6.37
N SER A 70 -9.32 -5.55 5.82
CA SER A 70 -10.03 -5.82 4.55
C SER A 70 -9.10 -6.03 3.34
N ALA A 71 -7.83 -5.60 3.44
CA ALA A 71 -6.79 -5.80 2.43
C ALA A 71 -6.06 -7.15 2.55
N TYR A 72 -6.57 -8.08 3.35
CA TYR A 72 -6.02 -9.43 3.38
C TYR A 72 -6.02 -10.04 1.97
N SER A 73 -4.83 -10.41 1.47
CA SER A 73 -4.60 -10.94 0.12
C SER A 73 -5.09 -10.02 -1.02
N ARG A 74 -5.14 -8.70 -0.80
CA ARG A 74 -5.67 -7.72 -1.76
C ARG A 74 -4.87 -6.43 -1.73
N VAL A 75 -4.96 -5.67 -2.83
CA VAL A 75 -4.66 -4.25 -2.80
C VAL A 75 -5.97 -3.48 -2.65
N CYS A 76 -6.05 -2.64 -1.62
CA CYS A 76 -7.20 -1.81 -1.34
C CYS A 76 -6.88 -0.33 -1.50
N GLU A 77 -7.92 0.47 -1.74
CA GLU A 77 -7.87 1.92 -1.72
C GLU A 77 -8.72 2.47 -0.57
N CYS A 78 -8.19 3.48 0.12
CA CYS A 78 -8.90 4.24 1.14
C CYS A 78 -9.61 5.44 0.51
N LEU A 79 -10.94 5.33 0.37
CA LEU A 79 -11.80 6.44 -0.01
C LEU A 79 -11.94 7.42 1.16
N ASN A 80 -11.92 8.71 0.83
CA ASN A 80 -11.97 9.83 1.79
C ASN A 80 -10.77 9.83 2.76
N SER A 81 -9.58 9.57 2.25
CA SER A 81 -8.36 9.52 3.06
C SER A 81 -8.10 10.81 3.83
N GLU A 82 -7.99 10.70 5.15
CA GLU A 82 -7.61 11.82 6.03
C GLU A 82 -6.16 12.23 5.75
N TRP A 83 -5.28 11.26 5.49
CA TRP A 83 -3.88 11.50 5.11
C TRP A 83 -3.73 12.38 3.86
N ILE A 84 -4.50 12.13 2.80
CA ILE A 84 -4.52 13.00 1.61
C ILE A 84 -5.05 14.39 1.94
N ALA A 85 -6.12 14.49 2.75
CA ALA A 85 -6.70 15.77 3.14
C ALA A 85 -5.68 16.64 3.90
N ASP A 86 -4.96 16.04 4.85
CA ASP A 86 -3.94 16.72 5.65
C ASP A 86 -2.77 17.22 4.79
N LEU A 87 -2.26 16.38 3.90
CA LEU A 87 -1.20 16.77 2.97
C LEU A 87 -1.64 17.84 1.98
N THR A 88 -2.91 17.81 1.56
CA THR A 88 -3.51 18.84 0.70
C THR A 88 -3.55 20.18 1.42
N LEU A 89 -4.01 20.21 2.67
CA LEU A 89 -4.03 21.41 3.50
C LEU A 89 -2.61 21.94 3.75
N GLU A 90 -1.65 21.05 4.02
CA GLU A 90 -0.27 21.45 4.25
C GLU A 90 0.36 22.05 2.98
N ALA A 91 0.18 21.42 1.83
CA ALA A 91 0.66 21.95 0.55
C ALA A 91 0.12 23.37 0.30
N GLN A 92 -1.16 23.61 0.56
CA GLN A 92 -1.78 24.94 0.41
C GLN A 92 -1.16 25.99 1.31
N LYS A 93 -0.81 25.68 2.56
CA LYS A 93 -0.13 26.61 3.48
C LYS A 93 1.23 27.07 2.94
N HIS A 94 1.91 26.20 2.20
CA HIS A 94 3.22 26.49 1.58
C HIS A 94 3.10 27.03 0.15
N GLY A 95 1.89 27.36 -0.32
CA GLY A 95 1.67 27.85 -1.69
C GLY A 95 1.90 26.80 -2.78
N ALA A 96 1.90 25.52 -2.42
CA ALA A 96 1.99 24.39 -3.33
C ALA A 96 0.61 23.77 -3.57
N THR A 97 0.52 22.86 -4.55
CA THR A 97 -0.69 22.08 -4.85
C THR A 97 -0.38 20.61 -4.71
N PHE A 98 -1.20 19.89 -3.93
CA PHE A 98 -1.12 18.44 -3.84
C PHE A 98 -1.70 17.82 -5.14
N PRO A 99 -1.04 16.83 -5.76
CA PRO A 99 -1.53 16.27 -7.01
C PRO A 99 -2.87 15.52 -6.84
N ASN A 100 -3.86 15.86 -7.66
CA ASN A 100 -5.24 15.35 -7.54
C ASN A 100 -5.41 13.90 -7.99
N ASP A 101 -4.43 13.33 -8.68
CA ASP A 101 -4.42 11.95 -9.16
C ASP A 101 -3.85 10.97 -8.12
N ARG A 102 -3.47 11.44 -6.92
CA ARG A 102 -2.95 10.59 -5.85
C ARG A 102 -4.07 9.84 -5.14
N ARG A 103 -3.84 8.55 -4.95
CA ARG A 103 -4.72 7.59 -4.31
C ARG A 103 -4.04 7.06 -3.06
N HIS A 104 -4.82 6.75 -2.04
CA HIS A 104 -4.32 6.12 -0.82
C HIS A 104 -4.53 4.62 -0.94
N LEU A 105 -3.45 3.91 -1.26
CA LEU A 105 -3.42 2.48 -1.49
C LEU A 105 -2.82 1.76 -0.30
N PHE A 106 -3.27 0.55 0.01
CA PHE A 106 -2.71 -0.21 1.12
C PHE A 106 -2.80 -1.73 0.94
N VAL A 107 -1.87 -2.42 1.58
CA VAL A 107 -1.73 -3.89 1.60
C VAL A 107 -1.44 -4.34 3.02
N TYR A 108 -2.17 -5.36 3.47
CA TYR A 108 -1.99 -5.95 4.81
C TYR A 108 -1.21 -7.27 4.71
N PHE A 109 -0.21 -7.43 5.58
CA PHE A 109 0.62 -8.61 5.75
C PHE A 109 0.42 -9.13 7.16
N ASP A 110 -0.03 -10.39 7.27
CA ASP A 110 -0.28 -11.02 8.57
C ASP A 110 1.02 -11.03 9.38
N HIS A 111 0.90 -10.77 10.68
CA HIS A 111 2.01 -10.68 11.64
C HIS A 111 3.10 -9.61 11.38
N ALA A 112 3.08 -8.93 10.22
CA ALA A 112 3.95 -7.79 9.94
C ALA A 112 3.20 -6.46 10.15
N GLY A 113 2.07 -6.27 9.47
CA GLY A 113 1.28 -5.04 9.55
C GLY A 113 0.76 -4.56 8.20
N CYS A 114 0.41 -3.28 8.12
CA CYS A 114 -0.14 -2.67 6.91
C CYS A 114 0.86 -1.68 6.30
N ILE A 115 1.07 -1.78 4.99
CA ILE A 115 1.83 -0.78 4.23
C ILE A 115 0.83 0.08 3.48
N GLU A 116 0.85 1.37 3.76
CA GLU A 116 0.05 2.38 3.06
C GLU A 116 0.95 3.23 2.15
N VAL A 117 0.46 3.55 0.96
CA VAL A 117 1.20 4.26 -0.09
C VAL A 117 0.29 5.30 -0.74
N LEU A 118 0.81 6.52 -0.93
CA LEU A 118 0.18 7.54 -1.76
C LEU A 118 0.81 7.52 -3.16
N ALA A 119 0.08 7.03 -4.14
CA ALA A 119 0.55 6.83 -5.51
C ALA A 119 -0.56 7.09 -6.54
N SER A 120 -0.19 7.27 -7.81
CA SER A 120 -1.17 7.45 -8.89
C SER A 120 -1.77 6.11 -9.33
N ASN A 121 -0.96 5.06 -9.35
CA ASN A 121 -1.36 3.75 -9.80
C ASN A 121 -0.58 2.64 -9.10
N VAL A 122 -1.05 1.40 -9.24
CA VAL A 122 -0.35 0.19 -8.80
C VAL A 122 -0.54 -0.92 -9.85
N LYS A 123 0.52 -1.69 -10.09
CA LYS A 123 0.49 -2.92 -10.90
C LYS A 123 1.23 -4.05 -10.18
N ILE A 124 0.96 -5.27 -10.61
CA ILE A 124 1.61 -6.49 -10.11
C ILE A 124 2.61 -6.96 -11.16
N GLU A 125 3.81 -7.32 -10.71
CA GLU A 125 4.83 -8.04 -11.47
C GLU A 125 5.16 -9.35 -10.73
N GLU A 126 5.28 -10.43 -11.51
CA GLU A 126 5.62 -11.79 -11.07
C GLU A 126 6.93 -12.24 -11.73
#